data_AF-A0A5C8AF57-F1
#
_entry.id   AF-A0A5C8AF57-F1
#
_cell.length_a   1.000
_cell.length_b   1.000
_cell.length_c   1.000
_cell.angle_alpha   90.00
_cell.angle_beta   90.00
_cell.angle_gamma   90.00
#
_symmetry.space_group_name_H-M   'P 1'
#
loop_
_entity.id
_entity.type
_entity.pdbx_description
1 polymer ?
#
loop_
_entity_poly.entity_id
_entity_poly.type
_entity_poly.pdbx_seq_one_letter_code
_entity_poly.pdbx_strand_id
1 'polypeptide(L)'
;MRKNKLEKRMYFLVCYNISAIQQGIQSLHACVEYSLKYGKDENYIEWAKTHKTVIILNGGTSNDGTQSVYGYPVHNGSMEQHFETLKANKIKCAAFREPDMNYATTAIAFLVDERVFNRKDYPNFKYTYEDHEKEAKAGKLNEVLDNYNDIKSIRYKQYIKDVGKDVAFLKEFLESFRMA
;
A
#
# COMPACT_ATOMS: atom_id res chain seq x y z
N MET A 1 28.34 -14.51 -5.94
CA MET A 1 26.91 -14.82 -5.67
C MET A 1 26.11 -13.53 -5.68
N ARG A 2 25.25 -13.28 -6.68
CA ARG A 2 24.23 -12.23 -6.54
C ARG A 2 23.23 -12.73 -5.51
N LYS A 3 23.28 -12.21 -4.28
CA LYS A 3 22.06 -12.15 -3.45
C LYS A 3 21.08 -11.34 -4.30
N ASN A 4 20.14 -11.99 -4.99
CA ASN A 4 19.21 -11.30 -5.89
C ASN A 4 18.50 -10.23 -5.07
N LYS A 5 18.82 -8.97 -5.36
CA LYS A 5 18.20 -7.84 -4.71
C LYS A 5 16.76 -7.77 -5.20
N LEU A 6 15.82 -7.66 -4.27
CA LEU A 6 14.40 -7.65 -4.58
C LEU A 6 14.06 -6.48 -5.52
N GLU A 7 13.32 -6.73 -6.60
CA GLU A 7 12.84 -5.67 -7.49
C GLU A 7 12.04 -4.64 -6.69
N LYS A 8 12.21 -3.35 -6.98
CA LYS A 8 11.54 -2.25 -6.27
C LYS A 8 10.71 -1.40 -7.23
N ARG A 9 9.57 -0.92 -6.75
CA ARG A 9 8.68 0.00 -7.47
C ARG A 9 8.24 1.12 -6.53
N MET A 10 8.24 2.35 -7.02
CA MET A 10 7.64 3.46 -6.30
C MET A 10 6.19 3.60 -6.72
N TYR A 11 5.30 3.56 -5.75
CA TYR A 11 3.87 3.73 -5.95
C TYR A 11 3.49 5.15 -5.58
N PHE A 12 2.57 5.70 -6.38
CA PHE A 12 1.96 6.99 -6.17
C PHE A 12 0.45 6.82 -6.03
N LEU A 13 -0.14 7.33 -4.95
CA LEU A 13 -1.58 7.61 -4.90
C LEU A 13 -1.77 9.07 -5.29
N VAL A 14 -2.68 9.34 -6.22
CA VAL A 14 -2.89 10.70 -6.76
C VAL A 14 -4.37 11.03 -6.78
N CYS A 15 -4.71 12.31 -6.59
CA CYS A 15 -6.09 12.77 -6.72
C CYS A 15 -6.72 12.37 -8.06
N TYR A 16 -7.96 11.87 -8.05
CA TYR A 16 -8.61 11.39 -9.27
C TYR A 16 -9.07 12.51 -10.21
N ASN A 17 -9.26 13.71 -9.68
CA ASN A 17 -9.91 14.84 -10.36
C ASN A 17 -8.93 15.73 -11.13
N ILE A 18 -7.64 15.37 -11.22
CA ILE A 18 -6.64 16.10 -12.00
C ILE A 18 -6.29 15.34 -13.29
N SER A 19 -5.88 16.06 -14.33
CA SER A 19 -5.54 15.47 -15.63
C SER A 19 -4.34 14.54 -15.54
N ALA A 20 -4.21 13.58 -16.46
CA ALA A 20 -3.10 12.61 -16.46
C ALA A 20 -1.70 13.26 -16.44
N ILE A 21 -1.52 14.39 -17.15
CA ILE A 21 -0.26 15.15 -17.11
C ILE A 21 -0.01 15.70 -15.71
N GLN A 22 -1.04 16.28 -15.08
CA GLN A 22 -0.95 16.77 -13.71
C GLN A 22 -0.70 15.62 -12.73
N GLN A 23 -1.31 14.46 -12.91
CA GLN A 23 -1.02 13.29 -12.06
C GLN A 23 0.47 12.89 -12.10
N GLY A 24 1.08 12.93 -13.28
CA GLY A 24 2.51 12.70 -13.44
C GLY A 24 3.37 13.76 -12.74
N ILE A 25 3.01 15.04 -12.88
CA ILE A 25 3.71 16.17 -12.24
C ILE A 25 3.61 16.06 -10.71
N GLN A 26 2.41 15.84 -10.16
CA GLN A 26 2.17 15.70 -8.74
C GLN A 26 2.90 14.47 -8.16
N SER A 27 2.95 13.36 -8.92
CA SER A 27 3.76 12.20 -8.56
C SER A 27 5.25 12.53 -8.47
N LEU A 28 5.79 13.32 -9.42
CA LEU A 28 7.18 13.77 -9.36
C LEU A 28 7.44 14.62 -8.12
N HIS A 29 6.55 15.56 -7.78
CA HIS A 29 6.67 16.34 -6.54
C HIS A 29 6.70 15.43 -5.30
N ALA A 30 5.79 14.46 -5.18
CA ALA A 30 5.80 13.51 -4.07
C ALA A 30 7.06 12.63 -4.05
N CYS A 31 7.63 12.29 -5.22
CA CYS A 31 8.91 11.59 -5.32
C CYS A 31 10.06 12.44 -4.77
N VAL A 32 10.05 13.75 -5.03
CA VAL A 32 11.04 14.69 -4.47
C VAL A 32 10.89 14.77 -2.95
N GLU A 33 9.67 14.89 -2.42
CA GLU A 33 9.41 14.85 -0.97
C GLU A 33 9.93 13.55 -0.33
N TYR A 34 9.69 12.42 -1.00
CA TYR A 34 10.24 11.13 -0.56
C TYR A 34 11.77 11.13 -0.53
N SER A 35 12.40 11.70 -1.56
CA SER A 35 13.86 11.79 -1.65
C SER A 35 14.46 12.70 -0.58
N LEU A 36 13.81 13.81 -0.22
CA LEU A 36 14.26 14.70 0.84
C LEU A 36 14.21 13.98 2.20
N LYS A 37 13.15 13.21 2.42
CA LYS A 37 12.91 12.49 3.69
C LYS A 37 13.74 11.21 3.83
N TYR A 38 13.93 10.46 2.73
CA TYR A 38 14.49 9.11 2.74
C TYR A 38 15.65 8.94 1.74
N GLY A 39 16.27 10.01 1.26
CA GLY A 39 17.32 9.98 0.24
C GLY A 39 18.58 9.21 0.64
N LYS A 40 18.79 9.01 1.95
CA LYS A 40 19.89 8.20 2.51
C LYS A 40 19.50 6.73 2.75
N ASP A 41 18.23 6.36 2.53
CA ASP A 41 17.76 4.99 2.69
C ASP A 41 18.31 4.09 1.59
N GLU A 42 18.84 2.92 1.96
CA GLU A 42 19.44 1.99 1.01
C GLU A 42 18.43 1.47 -0.03
N ASN A 43 17.16 1.27 0.36
CA ASN A 43 16.14 0.82 -0.58
C ASN A 43 15.80 1.91 -1.58
N TYR A 44 15.71 3.16 -1.13
CA TYR A 44 15.52 4.30 -2.03
C TYR A 44 16.70 4.45 -2.99
N ILE A 45 17.93 4.46 -2.48
CA ILE A 45 19.15 4.57 -3.29
C ILE A 45 19.22 3.44 -4.32
N GLU A 46 18.86 2.23 -3.92
CA GLU A 46 18.83 1.08 -4.82
C GLU A 46 17.78 1.26 -5.92
N TRP A 47 16.52 1.55 -5.56
CA TRP A 47 15.47 1.83 -6.54
C TRP A 47 15.88 2.94 -7.52
N ALA A 48 16.42 4.04 -7.01
CA ALA A 48 16.86 5.17 -7.81
C ALA A 48 18.03 4.80 -8.74
N LYS A 49 18.93 3.91 -8.34
CA LYS A 49 20.06 3.46 -9.16
C LYS A 49 19.68 2.40 -10.19
N THR A 50 18.84 1.43 -9.84
CA THR A 50 18.65 0.21 -10.65
C THR A 50 17.26 0.02 -11.23
N HIS A 51 16.19 0.37 -10.51
CA HIS A 51 14.83 0.02 -10.91
C HIS A 51 14.10 1.17 -11.59
N LYS A 52 13.98 2.32 -10.92
CA LYS A 52 13.26 3.53 -11.40
C LYS A 52 11.83 3.29 -11.92
N THR A 53 11.26 2.11 -11.66
CA THR A 53 9.89 1.78 -12.04
C THR A 53 8.91 2.51 -11.12
N VAL A 54 7.90 3.13 -11.72
CA VAL A 54 6.85 3.88 -11.03
C VAL A 54 5.48 3.31 -11.37
N ILE A 55 4.55 3.36 -10.41
CA ILE A 55 3.15 2.97 -10.58
C ILE A 55 2.28 4.10 -10.04
N ILE A 56 1.39 4.64 -10.87
CA ILE A 56 0.48 5.73 -10.49
C ILE A 56 -0.93 5.14 -10.35
N LEU A 57 -1.53 5.32 -9.18
CA LEU A 57 -2.83 4.81 -8.79
C LEU A 57 -3.74 5.95 -8.37
N ASN A 58 -5.04 5.75 -8.59
CA ASN A 58 -6.07 6.68 -8.15
C ASN A 58 -6.23 6.61 -6.62
N GLY A 59 -5.86 7.68 -5.91
CA GLY A 59 -5.97 7.82 -4.46
C GLY A 59 -7.25 8.50 -3.96
N GLY A 60 -8.14 8.92 -4.86
CA GLY A 60 -9.42 9.54 -4.55
C GLY A 60 -9.36 11.06 -4.30
N THR A 61 -9.99 11.54 -3.22
CA THR A 61 -10.18 12.97 -2.93
C THR A 61 -9.25 13.47 -1.83
N SER A 62 -8.91 14.76 -1.89
CA SER A 62 -8.26 15.47 -0.78
C SER A 62 -9.26 16.33 -0.04
N ASN A 63 -9.25 16.22 1.29
CA ASN A 63 -9.90 17.11 2.23
C ASN A 63 -9.14 17.01 3.56
N ASP A 64 -8.59 18.13 4.03
CA ASP A 64 -7.77 18.16 5.24
C ASP A 64 -8.58 18.13 6.55
N GLY A 65 -9.92 18.12 6.43
CA GLY A 65 -10.81 18.06 7.58
C GLY A 65 -10.65 19.27 8.51
N THR A 66 -10.31 20.44 7.97
CA THR A 66 -10.20 21.67 8.78
C THR A 66 -11.47 22.50 8.78
N GLN A 67 -12.30 22.38 7.74
CA GLN A 67 -13.50 23.21 7.57
C GLN A 67 -14.70 22.41 7.08
N SER A 68 -15.87 22.77 7.59
CA SER A 68 -17.16 22.37 7.05
C SER A 68 -17.63 23.43 6.08
N VAL A 69 -17.78 23.07 4.81
CA VAL A 69 -18.43 23.92 3.82
C VAL A 69 -19.74 23.21 3.43
N TYR A 70 -20.82 23.98 3.29
CA TYR A 70 -22.17 23.47 2.95
C TYR A 70 -22.86 22.61 4.03
N GLY A 71 -22.47 22.73 5.30
CA GLY A 71 -23.17 22.08 6.43
C GLY A 71 -22.85 20.59 6.60
N TYR A 72 -21.87 20.05 5.87
CA TYR A 72 -21.40 18.68 6.04
C TYR A 72 -20.47 18.55 7.25
N PRO A 73 -20.47 17.42 7.97
CA PRO A 73 -19.50 17.20 9.02
C PRO A 73 -18.07 17.27 8.46
N VAL A 74 -17.18 17.86 9.25
CA VAL A 74 -15.75 17.89 8.98
C VAL A 74 -15.25 16.45 8.87
N HIS A 75 -14.61 16.12 7.75
CA HIS A 75 -14.09 14.78 7.48
C HIS A 75 -12.84 14.85 6.61
N ASN A 76 -11.97 13.86 6.77
CA ASN A 76 -10.77 13.72 5.94
C ASN A 76 -11.13 13.09 4.60
N GLY A 77 -10.47 13.54 3.54
CA GLY A 77 -10.49 12.92 2.22
C GLY A 77 -9.79 11.57 2.22
N SER A 78 -9.98 10.79 1.16
CA SER A 78 -9.34 9.47 1.05
C SER A 78 -7.82 9.60 0.99
N MET A 79 -7.29 10.65 0.36
CA MET A 79 -5.85 10.92 0.31
C MET A 79 -5.25 11.08 1.71
N GLU A 80 -5.85 11.90 2.57
CA GLU A 80 -5.41 12.08 3.96
C GLU A 80 -5.54 10.77 4.74
N GLN A 81 -6.64 10.04 4.58
CA GLN A 81 -6.84 8.74 5.22
C GLN A 81 -5.78 7.71 4.78
N HIS A 82 -5.45 7.64 3.49
CA HIS A 82 -4.42 6.76 2.96
C HIS A 82 -3.04 7.12 3.50
N PHE A 83 -2.69 8.40 3.56
CA PHE A 83 -1.42 8.85 4.13
C PHE A 83 -1.29 8.48 5.61
N GLU A 84 -2.33 8.71 6.41
CA GLU A 84 -2.35 8.30 7.81
C GLU A 84 -2.34 6.77 7.98
N THR A 85 -3.01 6.02 7.10
CA THR A 85 -2.99 4.55 7.11
C THR A 85 -1.59 4.01 6.85
N LEU A 86 -0.87 4.57 5.86
CA LEU A 86 0.52 4.20 5.57
C LEU A 86 1.44 4.53 6.76
N LYS A 87 1.31 5.71 7.36
CA LYS A 87 2.08 6.11 8.55
C LYS A 87 1.80 5.22 9.75
N ALA A 88 0.53 4.91 10.04
CA ALA A 88 0.12 4.06 11.16
C ALA A 88 0.68 2.64 11.03
N ASN A 89 0.85 2.16 9.79
CA ASN A 89 1.50 0.88 9.49
C ASN A 89 3.02 1.01 9.30
N LYS A 90 3.62 2.14 9.67
CA LYS A 90 5.06 2.41 9.63
C LYS A 90 5.68 2.27 8.23
N ILE A 91 4.87 2.42 7.19
CA ILE A 91 5.35 2.45 5.81
C ILE A 91 6.02 3.80 5.56
N LYS A 92 7.27 3.77 5.10
CA LYS A 92 7.97 4.98 4.66
C LYS A 92 7.19 5.58 3.49
N CYS A 93 6.67 6.77 3.70
CA CYS A 93 5.89 7.51 2.72
C CYS A 93 6.11 9.03 2.88
N ALA A 94 5.85 9.74 1.79
CA ALA A 94 5.87 11.20 1.73
C ALA A 94 4.67 11.66 0.90
N ALA A 95 4.12 12.82 1.24
CA ALA A 95 2.99 13.42 0.54
C ALA A 95 3.40 14.80 0.05
N PHE A 96 2.91 15.17 -1.13
CA PHE A 96 2.99 16.53 -1.64
C PHE A 96 1.64 17.23 -1.47
N ARG A 97 1.70 18.50 -1.07
CA ARG A 97 0.55 19.37 -0.93
C ARG A 97 0.70 20.53 -1.91
N GLU A 98 -0.22 20.64 -2.85
CA GLU A 98 -0.15 21.62 -3.95
C GLU A 98 -0.69 22.98 -3.48
N PRO A 99 0.16 24.02 -3.32
CA PRO A 99 -0.29 25.33 -2.87
C PRO A 99 -1.35 25.95 -3.78
N ASP A 100 -1.25 25.75 -5.09
CA ASP A 100 -2.18 26.30 -6.08
C ASP A 100 -3.54 25.58 -6.08
N MET A 101 -3.66 24.46 -5.35
CA MET A 101 -4.89 23.72 -5.12
C MET A 101 -5.31 23.80 -3.65
N ASN A 102 -5.17 24.98 -3.02
CA ASN A 102 -5.52 25.22 -1.62
C ASN A 102 -4.81 24.24 -0.66
N TYR A 103 -3.54 23.93 -0.93
CA TYR A 103 -2.74 22.98 -0.13
C TYR A 103 -3.32 21.56 -0.05
N ALA A 104 -4.13 21.16 -1.03
CA ALA A 104 -4.67 19.82 -1.15
C ALA A 104 -3.53 18.78 -1.24
N THR A 105 -3.70 17.64 -0.59
CA THR A 105 -2.82 16.48 -0.73
C THR A 105 -3.03 15.84 -2.10
N THR A 106 -2.22 16.24 -3.08
CA THR A 106 -2.39 15.84 -4.48
C THR A 106 -1.71 14.52 -4.81
N ALA A 107 -0.63 14.17 -4.12
CA ALA A 107 0.10 12.93 -4.36
C ALA A 107 0.78 12.37 -3.09
N ILE A 108 0.85 11.04 -2.99
CA ILE A 108 1.52 10.31 -1.92
C ILE A 108 2.47 9.29 -2.54
N ALA A 109 3.76 9.34 -2.20
CA ALA A 109 4.79 8.42 -2.66
C ALA A 109 5.18 7.43 -1.57
N PHE A 110 5.33 6.15 -1.94
CA PHE A 110 5.89 5.11 -1.08
C PHE A 110 6.58 4.02 -1.93
N LEU A 111 7.58 3.36 -1.34
CA LEU A 111 8.40 2.37 -2.03
C LEU A 111 8.02 0.96 -1.57
N VAL A 112 7.87 0.04 -2.52
CA VAL A 112 7.58 -1.38 -2.25
C VAL A 112 8.59 -2.27 -2.96
N ASP A 113 8.79 -3.46 -2.41
CA ASP A 113 9.56 -4.53 -3.06
C ASP A 113 8.65 -5.59 -3.70
N GLU A 114 9.26 -6.45 -4.52
CA GLU A 114 8.55 -7.45 -5.33
C GLU A 114 7.67 -8.41 -4.55
N ARG A 115 7.91 -8.60 -3.26
CA ARG A 115 7.05 -9.45 -2.43
C ARG A 115 5.62 -8.95 -2.41
N VAL A 116 5.41 -7.65 -2.63
CA VAL A 116 4.07 -7.05 -2.71
C VAL A 116 3.40 -7.35 -4.06
N PHE A 117 4.08 -7.12 -5.19
CA PHE A 117 3.45 -7.14 -6.52
C PHE A 117 3.68 -8.41 -7.35
N ASN A 118 4.74 -9.19 -7.08
CA ASN A 118 5.02 -10.45 -7.76
C ASN A 118 4.18 -11.58 -7.12
N ARG A 119 2.96 -11.77 -7.62
CA ARG A 119 2.01 -12.77 -7.11
C ARG A 119 2.40 -14.22 -7.42
N LYS A 120 3.33 -14.44 -8.36
CA LYS A 120 3.78 -15.77 -8.74
C LYS A 120 4.70 -16.34 -7.66
N ASP A 121 5.70 -15.56 -7.27
CA ASP A 121 6.70 -15.99 -6.29
C ASP A 121 6.26 -15.66 -4.85
N TYR A 122 5.42 -14.63 -4.69
CA TYR A 122 4.87 -14.19 -3.42
C TYR A 122 3.34 -14.08 -3.51
N PRO A 123 2.61 -15.21 -3.44
CA PRO A 123 1.16 -15.22 -3.56
C PRO A 123 0.49 -14.45 -2.41
N ASN A 124 -0.70 -13.91 -2.68
CA ASN A 124 -1.54 -13.30 -1.65
C ASN A 124 -2.12 -14.39 -0.74
N PHE A 125 -2.45 -14.01 0.50
CA PHE A 125 -3.10 -14.93 1.42
C PHE A 125 -4.44 -15.40 0.85
N LYS A 126 -4.59 -16.72 0.72
CA LYS A 126 -5.84 -17.37 0.33
C LYS A 126 -6.02 -18.60 1.21
N TYR A 127 -7.15 -18.63 1.89
CA TYR A 127 -7.63 -19.79 2.63
C TYR A 127 -9.10 -19.94 2.29
N THR A 128 -9.47 -21.12 1.79
CA THR A 128 -10.81 -21.43 1.28
C THR A 128 -11.49 -22.50 2.13
N TYR A 129 -12.81 -22.65 1.97
CA TYR A 129 -13.54 -23.74 2.61
C TYR A 129 -13.03 -25.11 2.15
N GLU A 130 -12.61 -25.25 0.88
CA GLU A 130 -12.03 -26.51 0.41
C GLU A 130 -10.69 -26.83 1.10
N ASP A 131 -9.86 -25.83 1.38
CA ASP A 131 -8.63 -26.01 2.16
C ASP A 131 -8.95 -26.44 3.59
N HIS A 132 -9.96 -25.81 4.20
CA HIS A 132 -10.43 -26.13 5.54
C HIS A 132 -10.94 -27.57 5.65
N GLU A 133 -11.77 -28.03 4.72
CA GLU A 133 -12.23 -29.42 4.69
C GLU A 133 -11.10 -30.43 4.52
N LYS A 134 -10.09 -30.11 3.69
CA LYS A 134 -8.92 -30.97 3.50
C LYS A 134 -8.09 -31.09 4.78
N GLU A 135 -7.88 -29.99 5.49
CA GLU A 135 -7.17 -29.99 6.77
C GLU A 135 -7.94 -30.77 7.85
N ALA A 136 -9.26 -30.61 7.91
CA ALA A 136 -10.14 -31.37 8.80
C ALA A 136 -10.04 -32.88 8.53
N LYS A 137 -10.18 -33.30 7.26
CA LYS A 137 -10.08 -34.70 6.84
C LYS A 137 -8.68 -35.29 7.09
N ALA A 138 -7.64 -34.46 7.04
CA ALA A 138 -6.27 -34.87 7.33
C ALA A 138 -5.95 -34.93 8.83
N GLY A 139 -6.93 -34.69 9.72
CA GLY A 139 -6.73 -34.70 11.18
C GLY A 139 -5.82 -33.58 11.69
N LYS A 140 -5.66 -32.50 10.90
CA LYS A 140 -4.84 -31.34 11.28
C LYS A 140 -5.61 -30.32 12.13
N LEU A 141 -6.92 -30.49 12.23
CA LEU A 141 -7.83 -29.71 13.09
C LEU A 141 -8.23 -30.59 14.27
N ASN A 142 -8.29 -30.01 15.46
CA ASN A 142 -8.49 -30.79 16.69
C ASN A 142 -9.94 -31.26 16.83
N GLU A 143 -10.89 -30.53 16.25
CA GLU A 143 -12.30 -30.93 16.18
C GLU A 143 -12.92 -30.55 14.82
N VAL A 144 -13.94 -31.29 14.39
CA VAL A 144 -14.76 -30.99 13.19
C VAL A 144 -15.43 -29.61 13.26
N LEU A 145 -15.46 -29.01 14.46
CA LEU A 145 -16.06 -27.72 14.80
C LEU A 145 -15.08 -26.54 14.84
N ASP A 146 -13.80 -26.73 14.51
CA ASP A 146 -12.87 -25.60 14.40
C ASP A 146 -13.44 -24.59 13.39
N ASN A 147 -13.80 -23.39 13.90
CA ASN A 147 -14.53 -22.41 13.10
C ASN A 147 -13.64 -21.93 11.96
N TYR A 148 -14.19 -21.95 10.73
CA TYR A 148 -13.48 -21.52 9.53
C TYR A 148 -12.81 -20.14 9.68
N ASN A 149 -13.49 -19.17 10.30
CA ASN A 149 -12.94 -17.83 10.49
C ASN A 149 -11.78 -17.81 11.50
N ASP A 150 -11.83 -18.64 12.54
CA ASP A 150 -10.77 -18.75 13.53
C ASP A 150 -9.52 -19.39 12.92
N ILE A 151 -9.70 -20.49 12.19
CA ILE A 151 -8.60 -21.13 11.45
C ILE A 151 -8.03 -20.20 10.39
N LYS A 152 -8.89 -19.51 9.63
CA LYS A 152 -8.45 -18.49 8.65
C LYS A 152 -7.63 -17.40 9.33
N SER A 153 -8.03 -16.93 10.51
CA SER A 153 -7.27 -15.95 11.30
C SER A 153 -5.91 -16.49 11.76
N ILE A 154 -5.84 -17.75 12.20
CA ILE A 154 -4.58 -18.42 12.57
C ILE A 154 -3.65 -18.55 11.36
N ARG A 155 -4.18 -19.01 10.22
CA ARG A 155 -3.44 -19.14 8.96
C ARG A 155 -2.95 -17.79 8.46
N TYR A 156 -3.76 -16.74 8.61
CA TYR A 156 -3.36 -15.38 8.25
C TYR A 156 -2.24 -14.84 9.17
N LYS A 157 -2.29 -15.12 10.48
CA LYS A 157 -1.19 -14.81 11.39
C LYS A 157 0.10 -15.54 11.02
N GLN A 158 0.01 -16.79 10.56
CA GLN A 158 1.17 -17.51 10.07
C GLN A 158 1.72 -16.88 8.79
N TYR A 159 0.84 -16.55 7.84
CA TYR A 159 1.22 -15.83 6.63
C TYR A 159 1.96 -14.51 6.94
N ILE A 160 1.47 -13.71 7.89
CA ILE A 160 2.17 -12.50 8.36
C ILE A 160 3.57 -12.82 8.91
N LYS A 161 3.75 -13.92 9.64
CA LYS A 161 5.08 -14.34 10.13
C LYS A 161 6.01 -14.70 8.97
N ASP A 162 5.48 -15.30 7.91
CA ASP A 162 6.27 -15.79 6.78
C ASP A 162 6.69 -14.66 5.83
N VAL A 163 5.77 -13.74 5.49
CA VAL A 163 6.04 -12.66 4.52
C VAL A 163 6.44 -11.33 5.16
N GLY A 164 6.13 -11.17 6.45
CA GLY A 164 6.29 -9.92 7.19
C GLY A 164 5.02 -9.05 7.15
N LYS A 165 4.77 -8.35 8.26
CA LYS A 165 3.58 -7.51 8.45
C LYS A 165 3.41 -6.45 7.36
N ASP A 166 4.50 -5.76 7.00
CA ASP A 166 4.46 -4.66 6.03
C ASP A 166 4.06 -5.15 4.63
N VAL A 167 4.58 -6.32 4.22
CA VAL A 167 4.26 -6.95 2.93
C VAL A 167 2.81 -7.40 2.90
N ALA A 168 2.33 -8.06 3.97
CA ALA A 168 0.95 -8.50 4.09
C ALA A 168 -0.02 -7.31 4.01
N PHE A 169 0.25 -6.25 4.78
CA PHE A 169 -0.52 -5.02 4.76
C PHE A 169 -0.53 -4.37 3.38
N LEU A 170 0.63 -4.18 2.75
CA LEU A 170 0.72 -3.50 1.44
C LEU A 170 0.00 -4.27 0.33
N LYS A 171 -0.01 -5.61 0.38
CA LYS A 171 -0.78 -6.42 -0.57
C LYS A 171 -2.28 -6.13 -0.47
N GLU A 172 -2.82 -6.16 0.74
CA GLU A 172 -4.25 -5.89 0.97
C GLU A 172 -4.61 -4.43 0.69
N PHE A 173 -3.75 -3.50 1.13
CA PHE A 173 -3.93 -2.08 0.90
C PHE A 173 -4.06 -1.79 -0.60
N LEU A 174 -3.12 -2.30 -1.40
CA LEU A 174 -3.06 -2.06 -2.84
C LEU A 174 -4.17 -2.75 -3.66
N GLU A 175 -4.85 -3.78 -3.13
CA GLU A 175 -5.91 -4.50 -3.87
C GLU A 175 -7.13 -3.62 -4.17
N SER A 176 -7.38 -2.61 -3.33
CA SER A 176 -8.52 -1.69 -3.48
C SER A 176 -8.32 -0.63 -4.56
N PHE A 177 -7.08 -0.41 -5.01
CA PHE A 177 -6.74 0.67 -5.91
C PHE A 177 -6.84 0.26 -7.39
N ARG A 178 -6.99 1.27 -8.26
CA ARG A 178 -6.98 1.15 -9.72
C ARG A 178 -5.91 2.08 -10.30
N MET A 179 -5.42 1.74 -11.49
CA MET A 179 -4.52 2.62 -12.25
C MET A 179 -5.20 3.98 -12.46
N ALA A 180 -4.43 5.05 -12.28
CA ALA A 180 -4.90 6.42 -12.49
C ALA A 180 -5.01 6.78 -13.97
#